data_AF-A0A6P1BN91-F1
#
_entry.id   AF-A0A6P1BN91-F1
#
_cell.length_a   1.000
_cell.length_b   1.000
_cell.length_c   1.000
_cell.angle_alpha   90.00
_cell.angle_beta   90.00
_cell.angle_gamma   90.00
#
_symmetry.space_group_name_H-M   'P 1'
#
loop_
_entity.id
_entity.type
_entity.pdbx_description
1 polymer ?
#
loop_
_entity_poly.entity_id
_entity_poly.type
_entity_poly.pdbx_seq_one_letter_code
_entity_poly.pdbx_strand_id
1 'polypeptide(L)'
;MSDTAASEAPAPQVSPDNPCPFLRALVAGGYVGGHVVPLPKLTETIDRATGKTGLAALNAGAKIFMVAQMANGIGPFSQIRSLLQGAILDELRNGPLDKHGAGSRILDQHAVVHEDEIARLGTFGSDYKAPDGSVERGLSAAEIKIFMAANFQRAKDEHPPSYGILHCYYPLLMLGEWPVLLDIMGKGEGKDRYLSVAEARTLFVEERFPDRIVALLNG
;
A
#
# COMPACT_ATOMS: atom_id res chain seq x y z
N MET A 1 29.73 23.75 -30.09
CA MET A 1 29.48 22.73 -29.05
C MET A 1 28.04 22.90 -28.66
N SER A 2 27.16 22.00 -29.11
CA SER A 2 25.73 22.09 -28.83
C SER A 2 25.46 21.25 -27.59
N ASP A 3 25.11 21.92 -26.50
CA ASP A 3 24.53 21.29 -25.32
C ASP A 3 23.11 20.84 -25.66
N THR A 4 22.97 19.54 -25.92
CA THR A 4 21.66 18.89 -25.91
C THR A 4 21.21 18.81 -24.46
N ALA A 5 20.31 19.71 -24.05
CA ALA A 5 19.58 19.56 -22.80
C ALA A 5 18.93 18.18 -22.79
N ALA A 6 19.31 17.34 -21.82
CA ALA A 6 18.63 16.08 -21.57
C ALA A 6 17.17 16.43 -21.26
N SER A 7 16.26 16.04 -22.17
CA SER A 7 14.83 16.09 -21.91
C SER A 7 14.58 15.17 -20.71
N GLU A 8 14.31 15.74 -19.54
CA GLU A 8 13.76 14.97 -18.42
C GLU A 8 12.53 14.24 -18.94
N ALA A 9 12.52 12.91 -18.81
CA ALA A 9 11.34 12.13 -19.12
C ALA A 9 10.19 12.65 -18.25
N PRO A 10 8.95 12.75 -18.77
CA PRO A 10 7.81 13.17 -17.99
C PRO A 10 7.71 12.33 -16.71
N ALA A 11 7.43 12.99 -15.58
CA ALA A 11 7.18 12.28 -14.33
C ALA A 11 6.10 11.19 -14.55
N PRO A 12 6.27 9.99 -13.99
CA PRO A 12 5.29 8.93 -14.14
C PRO A 12 3.92 9.39 -13.63
N GLN A 13 2.86 9.21 -14.43
CA GLN A 13 1.51 9.53 -13.99
C GLN A 13 0.93 8.40 -13.14
N VAL A 14 0.29 8.77 -12.03
CA VAL A 14 -0.42 7.81 -11.19
C VAL A 14 -1.78 7.52 -11.80
N SER A 15 -2.01 6.25 -12.17
CA SER A 15 -3.29 5.83 -12.76
C SER A 15 -4.42 5.81 -11.71
N PRO A 16 -5.64 6.28 -12.05
CA PRO A 16 -6.83 6.08 -11.21
C PRO A 16 -7.21 4.60 -11.05
N ASP A 17 -6.70 3.72 -11.92
CA ASP A 17 -6.90 2.28 -11.85
C ASP A 17 -5.86 1.56 -11.00
N ASN A 18 -4.99 2.31 -10.31
CA ASN A 18 -4.14 1.80 -9.23
C ASN A 18 -4.82 2.01 -7.86
N PRO A 19 -5.41 0.99 -7.22
CA PRO A 19 -6.09 1.12 -5.93
C PRO A 19 -5.11 1.05 -4.73
N CYS A 20 -3.81 0.86 -4.96
CA CYS A 20 -2.85 0.62 -3.89
C CYS A 20 -2.10 1.92 -3.52
N PRO A 21 -2.36 2.53 -2.35
CA PRO A 21 -1.75 3.81 -1.95
C PRO A 21 -0.22 3.75 -1.91
N PHE A 22 0.35 2.59 -1.54
CA PHE A 22 1.80 2.38 -1.56
C PHE A 22 2.39 2.43 -2.98
N LEU A 23 1.77 1.75 -3.94
CA LEU A 23 2.23 1.75 -5.33
C LEU A 23 2.02 3.12 -5.99
N ARG A 24 0.91 3.80 -5.67
CA ARG A 24 0.66 5.20 -6.10
C ARG A 24 1.79 6.11 -5.65
N ALA A 25 2.22 6.01 -4.39
CA ALA A 25 3.33 6.80 -3.87
C ALA A 25 4.70 6.44 -4.49
N LEU A 26 4.92 5.17 -4.85
CA LEU A 26 6.13 4.78 -5.59
C LEU A 26 6.18 5.41 -6.99
N VAL A 27 5.03 5.45 -7.69
CA VAL A 27 4.89 6.05 -9.01
C VAL A 27 5.02 7.58 -8.94
N ALA A 28 4.28 8.23 -8.04
CA ALA A 28 4.30 9.67 -7.82
C ALA A 28 5.70 10.18 -7.44
N GLY A 29 6.43 9.41 -6.62
CA GLY A 29 7.80 9.71 -6.22
C GLY A 29 8.87 9.38 -7.27
N GLY A 30 8.50 8.84 -8.44
CA GLY A 30 9.45 8.48 -9.50
C GLY A 30 10.32 7.26 -9.20
N TYR A 31 10.00 6.46 -8.18
CA TYR A 31 10.77 5.28 -7.80
C TYR A 31 10.53 4.09 -8.75
N VAL A 32 9.35 4.05 -9.38
CA VAL A 32 8.95 3.08 -10.41
C VAL A 32 8.13 3.77 -11.52
N GLY A 33 8.00 3.13 -12.69
CA GLY A 33 7.14 3.62 -13.77
C GLY A 33 5.64 3.43 -13.47
N GLY A 34 4.78 4.19 -14.16
CA GLY A 34 3.33 4.21 -13.91
C GLY A 34 2.51 3.10 -14.59
N HIS A 35 3.09 2.39 -15.56
CA HIS A 35 2.44 1.32 -16.32
C HIS A 35 3.07 -0.03 -15.96
N VAL A 36 4.03 -0.50 -16.75
CA VAL A 36 4.73 -1.77 -16.53
C VAL A 36 5.97 -1.55 -15.68
N VAL A 37 6.05 -2.26 -14.54
CA VAL A 37 7.21 -2.28 -13.66
C VAL A 37 7.76 -3.71 -13.59
N PRO A 38 9.05 -3.95 -13.92
CA PRO A 38 9.65 -5.27 -13.76
C PRO A 38 9.56 -5.75 -12.31
N LEU A 39 9.12 -6.99 -12.09
CA LEU A 39 8.99 -7.55 -10.74
C LEU A 39 10.28 -7.45 -9.91
N PRO A 40 11.49 -7.71 -10.45
CA PRO A 40 12.73 -7.53 -9.69
C PRO A 40 12.93 -6.09 -9.22
N LYS A 41 12.62 -5.10 -10.08
CA LYS A 41 12.73 -3.68 -9.73
C LYS A 41 11.73 -3.31 -8.62
N LEU A 42 10.50 -3.80 -8.72
CA LEU A 42 9.48 -3.56 -7.71
C LEU A 42 9.84 -4.19 -6.37
N THR A 43 10.32 -5.44 -6.39
CA THR A 43 10.83 -6.14 -5.21
C THR A 43 12.00 -5.38 -4.57
N GLU A 44 13.01 -5.02 -5.34
CA GLU A 44 14.18 -4.27 -4.85
C GLU A 44 13.75 -2.95 -4.21
N THR A 45 12.80 -2.24 -4.83
CA THR A 45 12.31 -0.96 -4.32
C THR A 45 11.54 -1.14 -3.01
N ILE A 46 10.72 -2.19 -2.89
CA ILE A 46 10.01 -2.54 -1.65
C ILE A 46 11.00 -2.93 -0.56
N ASP A 47 12.02 -3.74 -0.89
CA ASP A 47 13.05 -4.17 0.06
C ASP A 47 13.81 -2.97 0.62
N ARG A 48 14.22 -2.02 -0.24
CA ARG A 48 14.80 -0.74 0.20
C ARG A 48 13.88 0.02 1.14
N ALA A 49 12.61 0.19 0.77
CA ALA A 49 11.61 0.87 1.61
C ALA A 49 11.46 0.22 2.99
N THR A 50 11.68 -1.10 3.12
CA THR A 50 11.63 -1.80 4.41
C THR A 50 12.83 -1.53 5.31
N GLY A 51 13.98 -1.14 4.74
CA GLY A 51 15.25 -1.05 5.46
C GLY A 51 15.79 -2.37 6.02
N LYS A 52 15.19 -3.51 5.67
CA LYS A 52 15.57 -4.85 6.17
C LYS A 52 16.58 -5.51 5.23
N THR A 53 17.55 -6.24 5.79
CA THR A 53 18.57 -7.00 5.05
C THR A 53 18.62 -8.47 5.50
N GLY A 54 19.16 -9.36 4.66
CA GLY A 54 19.39 -10.78 5.02
C GLY A 54 18.11 -11.62 5.14
N LEU A 55 18.07 -12.58 6.08
CA LEU A 55 16.95 -13.54 6.25
C LEU A 55 15.59 -12.86 6.56
N ALA A 56 15.61 -11.65 7.11
CA ALA A 56 14.41 -10.85 7.34
C ALA A 56 13.77 -10.35 6.03
N ALA A 57 14.55 -10.24 4.94
CA ALA A 57 14.05 -9.92 3.60
C ALA A 57 13.26 -11.09 2.98
N LEU A 58 13.46 -12.34 3.40
CA LEU A 58 12.66 -13.49 2.92
C LEU A 58 11.18 -13.40 3.34
N ASN A 59 10.86 -12.73 4.46
CA ASN A 59 9.47 -12.41 4.84
C ASN A 59 8.84 -11.32 3.95
N ALA A 60 9.66 -10.55 3.20
CA ALA A 60 9.17 -9.72 2.11
C ALA A 60 8.58 -10.58 0.96
N GLY A 61 8.85 -11.89 0.92
CA GLY A 61 8.18 -12.85 0.05
C GLY A 61 6.64 -12.82 0.13
N ALA A 62 6.05 -12.60 1.31
CA ALA A 62 4.61 -12.41 1.47
C ALA A 62 4.12 -11.06 0.88
N LYS A 63 4.98 -10.04 0.90
CA LYS A 63 4.72 -8.71 0.30
C LYS A 63 4.84 -8.74 -1.22
N ILE A 64 5.84 -9.46 -1.74
CA ILE A 64 6.03 -9.78 -3.16
C ILE A 64 4.83 -10.57 -3.67
N PHE A 65 4.35 -11.55 -2.90
CA PHE A 65 3.13 -12.30 -3.21
C PHE A 65 1.91 -11.38 -3.31
N MET A 66 1.70 -10.47 -2.35
CA MET A 66 0.62 -9.47 -2.40
C MET A 66 0.73 -8.55 -3.62
N VAL A 67 1.92 -8.02 -3.92
CA VAL A 67 2.14 -7.12 -5.06
C VAL A 67 1.96 -7.83 -6.41
N ALA A 68 2.45 -9.07 -6.54
CA ALA A 68 2.22 -9.91 -7.73
C ALA A 68 0.72 -10.27 -7.89
N GLN A 69 0.00 -10.47 -6.79
CA GLN A 69 -1.44 -10.75 -6.82
C GLN A 69 -2.26 -9.49 -7.16
N MET A 70 -1.87 -8.32 -6.65
CA MET A 70 -2.47 -7.03 -7.00
C MET A 70 -2.23 -6.72 -8.48
N ALA A 71 -1.00 -6.93 -8.95
CA ALA A 71 -0.53 -6.57 -10.30
C ALA A 71 -1.26 -7.23 -11.46
N ASN A 72 -1.74 -8.46 -11.28
CA ASN A 72 -2.11 -9.29 -12.43
C ASN A 72 -3.16 -10.37 -12.14
N GLY A 73 -3.46 -10.65 -10.86
CA GLY A 73 -4.51 -11.58 -10.48
C GLY A 73 -4.10 -13.03 -10.24
N ILE A 74 -5.00 -13.81 -9.65
CA ILE A 74 -4.73 -15.09 -8.96
C ILE A 74 -4.67 -16.34 -9.87
N GLY A 75 -4.86 -16.20 -11.17
CA GLY A 75 -4.88 -17.34 -12.12
C GLY A 75 -3.49 -17.77 -12.61
N PRO A 76 -3.32 -19.02 -13.08
CA PRO A 76 -2.02 -19.51 -13.56
C PRO A 76 -1.51 -18.74 -14.79
N PHE A 77 -2.40 -18.29 -15.67
CA PHE A 77 -2.04 -17.49 -16.85
C PHE A 77 -1.59 -16.06 -16.50
N SER A 78 -2.22 -15.43 -15.51
CA SER A 78 -1.84 -14.09 -15.07
C SER A 78 -0.50 -14.07 -14.35
N GLN A 79 -0.19 -15.10 -13.56
CA GLN A 79 1.11 -15.23 -12.90
C GLN A 79 2.25 -15.40 -13.92
N ILE A 80 2.05 -16.20 -14.98
CA ILE A 80 3.02 -16.34 -16.08
C ILE A 80 3.19 -15.01 -16.83
N ARG A 81 2.09 -14.30 -17.12
CA ARG A 81 2.13 -12.97 -17.73
C ARG A 81 2.92 -11.98 -16.87
N SER A 82 2.71 -11.98 -15.55
CA SER A 82 3.43 -11.12 -14.60
C SER A 82 4.94 -11.36 -14.62
N LEU A 83 5.34 -12.63 -14.68
CA LEU A 83 6.75 -13.02 -14.71
C LEU A 83 7.42 -12.61 -16.03
N LEU A 84 6.68 -12.62 -17.14
CA LEU A 84 7.19 -12.27 -18.47
C LEU A 84 7.12 -10.76 -18.77
N GLN A 85 6.09 -10.06 -18.28
CA GLN A 85 5.79 -8.68 -18.64
C GLN A 85 6.04 -7.70 -17.49
N GLY A 86 6.08 -8.12 -16.24
CA GLY A 86 6.12 -7.23 -15.07
C GLY A 86 4.74 -6.98 -14.45
N ALA A 87 4.70 -6.08 -13.46
CA ALA A 87 3.47 -5.61 -12.84
C ALA A 87 2.85 -4.47 -13.65
N ILE A 88 1.56 -4.58 -14.01
CA ILE A 88 0.84 -3.55 -14.77
C ILE A 88 0.05 -2.69 -13.79
N LEU A 89 0.64 -1.58 -13.37
CA LEU A 89 0.17 -0.77 -12.25
C LEU A 89 -1.09 0.06 -12.56
N ASP A 90 -1.44 0.24 -13.81
CA ASP A 90 -2.62 0.98 -14.28
C ASP A 90 -3.77 0.07 -14.75
N GLU A 91 -3.68 -1.24 -14.54
CA GLU A 91 -4.74 -2.22 -14.83
C GLU A 91 -5.19 -2.99 -13.57
N LEU A 92 -4.88 -2.47 -12.38
CA LEU A 92 -5.13 -3.20 -11.11
C LEU A 92 -6.62 -3.20 -10.72
N ARG A 93 -7.36 -2.15 -11.07
CA ARG A 93 -8.80 -2.03 -10.80
C ARG A 93 -9.59 -3.07 -11.61
N ASN A 94 -10.65 -3.61 -11.02
CA ASN A 94 -11.42 -4.75 -11.52
C ASN A 94 -10.60 -6.06 -11.64
N GLY A 95 -9.35 -6.06 -11.18
CA GLY A 95 -8.58 -7.28 -10.97
C GLY A 95 -9.17 -8.11 -9.82
N PRO A 96 -8.78 -9.39 -9.68
CA PRO A 96 -9.41 -10.30 -8.72
C PRO A 96 -9.12 -9.97 -7.24
N LEU A 97 -8.26 -8.99 -6.96
CA LEU A 97 -8.04 -8.45 -5.61
C LEU A 97 -8.56 -7.01 -5.44
N ASP A 98 -9.20 -6.43 -6.46
CA ASP A 98 -9.84 -5.13 -6.32
C ASP A 98 -11.00 -5.25 -5.32
N LYS A 99 -10.92 -4.43 -4.27
CA LYS A 99 -11.91 -4.39 -3.19
C LYS A 99 -13.05 -3.43 -3.52
N HIS A 100 -13.02 -2.77 -4.68
CA HIS A 100 -13.98 -1.72 -5.09
C HIS A 100 -14.19 -0.66 -3.99
N GLY A 101 -13.10 -0.29 -3.31
CA GLY A 101 -13.12 0.66 -2.19
C GLY A 101 -13.53 0.08 -0.83
N ALA A 102 -14.00 -1.17 -0.73
CA ALA A 102 -14.56 -1.71 0.52
C ALA A 102 -13.54 -1.99 1.65
N GLY A 103 -12.23 -1.99 1.35
CA GLY A 103 -11.17 -2.34 2.30
C GLY A 103 -10.99 -1.32 3.43
N SER A 104 -10.27 -0.23 3.14
CA SER A 104 -10.14 0.91 4.07
C SER A 104 -11.27 1.92 3.92
N ARG A 105 -11.84 2.03 2.70
CA ARG A 105 -12.74 3.09 2.24
C ARG A 105 -12.12 4.49 2.17
N ILE A 106 -10.84 4.60 2.52
CA ILE A 106 -10.07 5.84 2.39
C ILE A 106 -9.86 6.18 0.92
N LEU A 107 -9.56 5.19 0.06
CA LEU A 107 -9.50 5.35 -1.39
C LEU A 107 -10.61 4.52 -2.01
N ASP A 108 -11.51 5.15 -2.76
CA ASP A 108 -12.65 4.47 -3.36
C ASP A 108 -12.41 3.92 -4.78
N GLN A 109 -13.43 3.27 -5.32
CA GLN A 109 -13.45 2.73 -6.69
C GLN A 109 -13.46 3.79 -7.80
N HIS A 110 -13.36 5.08 -7.48
CA HIS A 110 -13.15 6.17 -8.42
C HIS A 110 -11.82 6.90 -8.17
N ALA A 111 -10.97 6.34 -7.30
CA ALA A 111 -9.69 6.91 -6.87
C ALA A 111 -9.86 8.25 -6.14
N VAL A 112 -11.00 8.45 -5.51
CA VAL A 112 -11.27 9.58 -4.64
C VAL A 112 -10.87 9.22 -3.22
N VAL A 113 -10.15 10.14 -2.58
CA VAL A 113 -9.74 10.00 -1.17
C VAL A 113 -10.80 10.62 -0.27
N HIS A 114 -11.27 9.84 0.71
CA HIS A 114 -12.25 10.23 1.71
C HIS A 114 -11.54 10.57 3.04
N GLU A 115 -11.28 11.87 3.28
CA GLU A 115 -10.55 12.32 4.47
C GLU A 115 -11.30 12.04 5.79
N ASP A 116 -12.62 11.92 5.76
CA ASP A 116 -13.44 11.51 6.90
C ASP A 116 -13.17 10.04 7.29
N GLU A 117 -12.86 9.17 6.33
CA GLU A 117 -12.43 7.79 6.63
C GLU A 117 -11.02 7.75 7.24
N ILE A 118 -10.17 8.75 6.98
CA ILE A 118 -8.89 8.94 7.67
C ILE A 118 -9.13 9.43 9.10
N ALA A 119 -10.05 10.37 9.31
CA ALA A 119 -10.45 10.79 10.65
C ALA A 119 -11.02 9.61 11.46
N ARG A 120 -11.83 8.77 10.82
CA ARG A 120 -12.37 7.54 11.40
C ARG A 120 -11.28 6.51 11.69
N LEU A 121 -10.29 6.33 10.84
CA LEU A 121 -9.11 5.49 11.14
C LEU A 121 -8.49 5.91 12.49
N GLY A 122 -8.35 7.22 12.71
CA GLY A 122 -7.84 7.78 13.95
C GLY A 122 -8.68 7.48 15.20
N THR A 123 -9.96 7.16 15.09
CA THR A 123 -10.80 6.78 16.25
C THR A 123 -10.49 5.37 16.78
N PHE A 124 -9.84 4.53 15.97
CA PHE A 124 -9.40 3.19 16.39
C PHE A 124 -8.01 3.18 17.02
N GLY A 125 -7.26 4.27 16.88
CA GLY A 125 -5.90 4.35 17.37
C GLY A 125 -5.78 4.74 18.84
N SER A 126 -4.53 4.80 19.28
CA SER A 126 -4.07 5.31 20.57
C SER A 126 -3.02 6.40 20.38
N ASP A 127 -2.70 7.10 21.46
CA ASP A 127 -1.61 8.06 21.48
C ASP A 127 -0.29 7.30 21.67
N TYR A 128 0.66 7.55 20.77
CA TYR A 128 1.99 6.97 20.78
C TYR A 128 3.05 8.04 20.92
N LYS A 129 4.12 7.72 21.64
CA LYS A 129 5.30 8.58 21.70
C LYS A 129 6.16 8.32 20.46
N ALA A 130 6.29 9.34 19.62
CA ALA A 130 7.12 9.32 18.43
C ALA A 130 8.63 9.28 18.80
N PRO A 131 9.50 8.85 17.87
CA PRO A 131 10.95 8.82 18.09
C PRO A 131 11.58 10.17 18.47
N ASP A 132 10.98 11.28 18.02
CA ASP A 132 11.41 12.65 18.36
C ASP A 132 10.90 13.13 19.74
N GLY A 133 10.17 12.27 20.45
CA GLY A 133 9.60 12.55 21.77
C GLY A 133 8.22 13.20 21.74
N SER A 134 7.69 13.58 20.57
CA SER A 134 6.32 14.08 20.42
C SER A 134 5.29 12.98 20.66
N VAL A 135 4.02 13.37 20.83
CA VAL A 135 2.89 12.43 20.92
C VAL A 135 2.07 12.57 19.65
N GLU A 136 1.75 11.44 19.02
CA GLU A 136 0.93 11.38 17.82
C GLU A 136 -0.07 10.23 17.86
N ARG A 137 -1.13 10.36 17.06
CA ARG A 137 -2.13 9.30 16.91
C ARG A 137 -1.61 8.19 16.00
N GLY A 138 -1.72 6.95 16.44
CA GLY A 138 -1.26 5.79 15.68
C GLY A 138 -2.09 4.54 15.93
N LEU A 139 -1.90 3.53 15.08
CA LEU A 139 -2.53 2.23 15.23
C LEU A 139 -1.48 1.12 15.29
N SER A 140 -1.49 0.35 16.36
CA SER A 140 -0.81 -0.94 16.47
C SER A 140 -1.43 -1.99 15.55
N ALA A 141 -0.76 -3.14 15.43
CA ALA A 141 -1.30 -4.30 14.72
C ALA A 141 -2.66 -4.77 15.29
N ALA A 142 -2.90 -4.62 16.60
CA ALA A 142 -4.17 -5.00 17.22
C ALA A 142 -5.28 -4.02 16.84
N GLU A 143 -5.02 -2.72 16.88
CA GLU A 143 -5.98 -1.68 16.51
C GLU A 143 -6.32 -1.70 15.01
N ILE A 144 -5.33 -1.97 14.15
CA ILE A 144 -5.55 -2.22 12.72
C ILE A 144 -6.55 -3.37 12.50
N LYS A 145 -6.42 -4.46 13.27
CA LYS A 145 -7.36 -5.60 13.17
C LYS A 145 -8.79 -5.18 13.55
N ILE A 146 -8.94 -4.34 14.58
CA ILE A 146 -10.25 -3.83 15.02
C ILE A 146 -10.84 -2.91 13.94
N PHE A 147 -10.05 -1.95 13.43
CA PHE A 147 -10.46 -1.05 12.35
C PHE A 147 -10.98 -1.82 11.14
N MET A 148 -10.20 -2.80 10.69
CA MET A 148 -10.56 -3.62 9.54
C MET A 148 -11.81 -4.45 9.79
N ALA A 149 -11.93 -5.09 10.97
CA ALA A 149 -13.14 -5.82 11.35
C ALA A 149 -14.40 -4.95 11.32
N ALA A 150 -14.30 -3.69 11.79
CA ALA A 150 -15.40 -2.75 11.73
C ALA A 150 -15.75 -2.36 10.28
N ASN A 151 -14.76 -2.20 9.39
CA ASN A 151 -15.00 -1.94 7.96
C ASN A 151 -15.67 -3.12 7.27
N PHE A 152 -15.25 -4.35 7.59
CA PHE A 152 -15.85 -5.54 7.03
C PHE A 152 -17.30 -5.73 7.46
N GLN A 153 -17.59 -5.47 8.74
CA GLN A 153 -18.96 -5.48 9.22
C GLN A 153 -19.81 -4.43 8.48
N ARG A 154 -19.30 -3.22 8.29
CA ARG A 154 -20.00 -2.18 7.50
C ARG A 154 -20.22 -2.61 6.04
N ALA A 155 -19.23 -3.21 5.40
CA ALA A 155 -19.36 -3.72 4.03
C ALA A 155 -20.40 -4.86 3.92
N LYS A 156 -20.51 -5.70 4.95
CA LYS A 156 -21.58 -6.70 5.06
C LYS A 156 -22.96 -6.07 5.00
N ASP A 157 -23.13 -5.02 5.80
CA ASP A 157 -24.44 -4.41 6.04
C ASP A 157 -24.88 -3.57 4.83
N GLU A 158 -23.94 -2.95 4.12
CA GLU A 158 -24.22 -2.09 2.96
C GLU A 158 -24.28 -2.85 1.62
N HIS A 159 -23.49 -3.91 1.44
CA HIS A 159 -23.36 -4.60 0.15
C HIS A 159 -23.27 -6.14 0.29
N PRO A 160 -24.41 -6.83 0.50
CA PRO A 160 -24.47 -8.28 0.76
C PRO A 160 -23.86 -9.20 -0.33
N PRO A 161 -23.95 -8.90 -1.64
CA PRO A 161 -23.33 -9.74 -2.68
C PRO A 161 -21.80 -9.67 -2.67
N SER A 162 -21.23 -8.47 -2.49
CA SER A 162 -19.78 -8.29 -2.34
C SER A 162 -19.26 -8.87 -1.02
N TYR A 163 -20.09 -8.91 0.03
CA TYR A 163 -19.74 -9.56 1.29
C TYR A 163 -19.40 -11.03 1.13
N GLY A 164 -20.09 -11.79 0.26
CA GLY A 164 -19.78 -13.20 0.03
C GLY A 164 -18.36 -13.42 -0.49
N ILE A 165 -17.93 -12.58 -1.46
CA ILE A 165 -16.57 -12.60 -2.01
C ILE A 165 -15.57 -12.10 -0.97
N LEU A 166 -15.85 -10.96 -0.34
CA LEU A 166 -15.02 -10.41 0.74
C LEU A 166 -14.82 -11.46 1.83
N HIS A 167 -15.85 -12.15 2.32
CA HIS A 167 -15.77 -13.14 3.40
C HIS A 167 -14.85 -14.33 3.06
N CYS A 168 -14.84 -14.80 1.82
CA CYS A 168 -13.97 -15.91 1.40
C CYS A 168 -12.49 -15.51 1.34
N TYR A 169 -12.20 -14.26 0.95
CA TYR A 169 -10.82 -13.77 0.82
C TYR A 169 -10.36 -12.93 2.01
N TYR A 170 -11.26 -12.57 2.93
CA TYR A 170 -10.99 -11.63 4.03
C TYR A 170 -9.81 -12.06 4.88
N PRO A 171 -9.67 -13.32 5.34
CA PRO A 171 -8.49 -13.71 6.12
C PRO A 171 -7.16 -13.62 5.35
N LEU A 172 -7.17 -13.88 4.04
CA LEU A 172 -5.99 -13.77 3.16
C LEU A 172 -5.65 -12.30 2.84
N LEU A 173 -6.67 -11.45 2.68
CA LEU A 173 -6.55 -10.01 2.45
C LEU A 173 -6.20 -9.22 3.73
N MET A 174 -6.63 -9.73 4.90
CA MET A 174 -6.33 -9.21 6.23
C MET A 174 -4.88 -9.45 6.67
N LEU A 175 -4.14 -10.28 5.94
CA LEU A 175 -2.69 -10.42 6.03
C LEU A 175 -1.95 -9.46 5.07
N GLY A 176 -2.67 -8.60 4.34
CA GLY A 176 -2.18 -7.76 3.25
C GLY A 176 -1.86 -6.31 3.62
N GLU A 177 -2.39 -5.34 2.86
CA GLU A 177 -1.94 -3.93 2.79
C GLU A 177 -1.61 -3.28 4.13
N TRP A 178 -2.48 -3.38 5.14
CA TRP A 178 -2.28 -2.69 6.42
C TRP A 178 -1.13 -3.26 7.26
N PRO A 179 -1.01 -4.59 7.49
CA PRO A 179 0.20 -5.19 8.04
C PRO A 179 1.48 -4.83 7.27
N VAL A 180 1.41 -4.77 5.94
CA VAL A 180 2.56 -4.39 5.11
C VAL A 180 2.94 -2.92 5.31
N LEU A 181 1.95 -2.02 5.33
CA LEU A 181 2.15 -0.61 5.66
C LEU A 181 2.71 -0.45 7.08
N LEU A 182 2.21 -1.20 8.06
CA LEU A 182 2.78 -1.21 9.42
C LEU A 182 4.22 -1.73 9.45
N ASP A 183 4.57 -2.71 8.63
CA ASP A 183 5.92 -3.23 8.59
C ASP A 183 6.91 -2.26 7.93
N ILE A 184 6.47 -1.54 6.88
CA ILE A 184 7.30 -0.57 6.14
C ILE A 184 7.33 0.79 6.83
N MET A 185 6.14 1.35 7.08
CA MET A 185 5.93 2.68 7.63
C MET A 185 5.69 2.67 9.14
N GLY A 186 5.71 1.53 9.82
CA GLY A 186 5.56 1.52 11.27
C GLY A 186 6.72 2.24 11.96
N LYS A 187 6.38 3.07 12.94
CA LYS A 187 7.32 3.63 13.91
C LYS A 187 7.41 2.70 15.11
N GLY A 188 8.52 2.72 15.82
CA GLY A 188 8.77 1.83 16.96
C GLY A 188 9.12 0.39 16.56
N GLU A 189 9.26 -0.47 17.57
CA GLU A 189 9.72 -1.85 17.40
C GLU A 189 8.84 -2.85 18.18
N GLY A 190 8.86 -4.11 17.74
CA GLY A 190 8.15 -5.20 18.40
C GLY A 190 6.67 -4.88 18.62
N LYS A 191 6.23 -5.02 19.88
CA LYS A 191 4.84 -4.78 20.30
C LYS A 191 4.44 -3.30 20.31
N ASP A 192 5.42 -2.41 20.38
CA ASP A 192 5.20 -0.95 20.43
C ASP A 192 5.19 -0.35 19.03
N ARG A 193 5.28 -1.19 17.99
CA ARG A 193 5.19 -0.78 16.59
C ARG A 193 3.78 -0.30 16.25
N TYR A 194 3.69 0.90 15.68
CA TYR A 194 2.43 1.53 15.29
C TYR A 194 2.56 2.25 13.93
N LEU A 195 1.44 2.37 13.21
CA LEU A 195 1.31 3.14 11.99
C LEU A 195 0.74 4.52 12.33
N SER A 196 1.48 5.59 12.02
CA SER A 196 1.02 6.96 12.27
C SER A 196 -0.16 7.32 11.37
N VAL A 197 -1.22 7.89 11.94
CA VAL A 197 -2.39 8.37 11.19
C VAL A 197 -2.01 9.53 10.27
N ALA A 198 -1.12 10.41 10.72
CA ALA A 198 -0.64 11.53 9.91
C ALA A 198 0.14 11.03 8.68
N GLU A 199 0.99 10.03 8.85
CA GLU A 199 1.75 9.46 7.72
C GLU A 199 0.88 8.63 6.78
N ALA A 200 -0.15 7.94 7.31
CA ALA A 200 -1.16 7.34 6.46
C ALA A 200 -1.89 8.42 5.64
N ARG A 201 -2.25 9.56 6.25
CA ARG A 201 -2.85 10.69 5.53
C ARG A 201 -1.94 11.18 4.40
N THR A 202 -0.67 11.43 4.66
CA THR A 202 0.31 11.83 3.63
C THR A 202 0.39 10.80 2.49
N LEU A 203 0.39 9.50 2.82
CA LEU A 203 0.41 8.45 1.80
C LEU A 203 -0.84 8.47 0.90
N PHE A 204 -2.03 8.59 1.49
CA PHE A 204 -3.28 8.53 0.75
C PHE A 204 -3.60 9.84 0.00
N VAL A 205 -3.42 10.99 0.64
CA VAL A 205 -3.84 12.30 0.13
C VAL A 205 -2.77 12.91 -0.78
N GLU A 206 -1.51 12.81 -0.38
CA GLU A 206 -0.40 13.48 -1.09
C GLU A 206 0.34 12.52 -2.02
N GLU A 207 0.02 11.23 -1.99
CA GLU A 207 0.73 10.17 -2.72
C GLU A 207 2.24 10.21 -2.46
N ARG A 208 2.60 10.50 -1.21
CA ARG A 208 4.00 10.66 -0.78
C ARG A 208 4.35 9.71 0.36
N PHE A 209 5.58 9.23 0.31
CA PHE A 209 6.19 8.59 1.48
C PHE A 209 6.67 9.62 2.48
N PRO A 210 6.61 9.34 3.79
CA PRO A 210 7.23 10.22 4.77
C PRO A 210 8.76 10.17 4.66
N ASP A 211 9.44 11.23 5.10
CA ASP A 211 10.86 11.48 4.82
C ASP A 211 11.79 10.32 5.21
N ARG A 212 11.53 9.62 6.32
CA ARG A 212 12.36 8.46 6.72
C ARG A 212 12.35 7.34 5.68
N ILE A 213 11.22 7.13 4.99
CA ILE A 213 11.06 6.09 3.97
C ILE A 213 11.68 6.57 2.66
N VAL A 214 11.55 7.87 2.35
CA VAL A 214 12.26 8.50 1.22
C VAL A 214 13.78 8.33 1.38
N ALA A 215 14.32 8.52 2.58
CA ALA A 215 15.73 8.32 2.86
C ALA A 215 16.18 6.86 2.59
N LEU A 216 15.35 5.87 2.90
CA LEU A 216 15.61 4.46 2.61
C LEU A 216 15.51 4.13 1.12
N LEU A 217 14.57 4.75 0.40
CA LEU A 217 14.38 4.55 -1.04
C LEU A 217 15.52 5.15 -1.88
N ASN A 218 16.14 6.22 -1.38
CA ASN A 218 17.26 6.93 -2.02
C ASN A 218 18.64 6.40 -1.64
N GLY A 219 18.73 5.55 -0.61
CA GLY A 219 19.97 4.86 -0.20
C GLY A 219 20.26 3.64 -1.05
#